data_AF-A0A314UNA8-F1
#
_entry.id   AF-A0A314UNA8-F1
#
_cell.length_a   1.000
_cell.length_b   1.000
_cell.length_c   1.000
_cell.angle_alpha   90.00
_cell.angle_beta   90.00
_cell.angle_gamma   90.00
#
_symmetry.space_group_name_H-M   'P 1'
#
loop_
_entity.id
_entity.type
_entity.pdbx_description
1 polymer ?
#
loop_
_entity_poly.entity_id
_entity_poly.type
_entity_poly.pdbx_seq_one_letter_code
_entity_poly.pdbx_strand_id
1 'polypeptide(L)'
;MEEEDDYSEYVPVAKRRAMEAQKILLRKGKSSGLEEDLEKSKLAEAKPSLLVKASQLKREAPEITPAEQMVQQEKEMIENLSDRKTLMSVRELAKGITYTDPIPTGWKSPLH
;
A
#
# COMPACT_ATOMS: atom_id res chain seq x y z
N MET A 1 6.01 16.69 -46.25
CA MET A 1 5.76 17.76 -45.26
C MET A 1 4.84 17.14 -44.21
N GLU A 2 5.37 16.22 -43.41
CA GLU A 2 4.61 15.41 -42.42
C GLU A 2 5.33 15.35 -41.05
N GLU A 3 6.43 16.10 -40.86
CA GLU A 3 7.20 16.11 -39.60
C GLU A 3 6.78 17.23 -38.62
N GLU A 4 5.85 18.10 -39.01
CA GLU A 4 5.38 19.22 -38.17
C GLU A 4 4.26 18.79 -37.20
N ASP A 5 3.60 17.65 -37.42
CA ASP A 5 2.43 17.22 -36.65
C ASP A 5 2.76 16.52 -35.31
N ASP A 6 4.02 16.13 -35.07
CA ASP A 6 4.45 15.47 -33.82
C ASP A 6 5.16 16.43 -32.83
N TYR A 7 5.20 17.73 -33.15
CA TYR A 7 5.85 18.72 -32.28
C TYR A 7 5.00 19.03 -31.04
N SER A 8 5.30 18.36 -29.93
CA SER A 8 4.77 18.71 -28.62
C SER A 8 5.60 19.81 -27.98
N GLU A 9 5.01 20.99 -27.76
CA GLU A 9 5.70 22.11 -27.11
C GLU A 9 6.27 21.68 -25.75
N TYR A 10 7.59 21.86 -25.58
CA TYR A 10 8.27 21.44 -24.36
C TYR A 10 7.79 22.25 -23.15
N VAL A 11 7.02 21.61 -22.29
CA VAL A 11 6.67 22.14 -20.97
C VAL A 11 7.80 21.80 -19.98
N PRO A 12 8.45 22.80 -19.36
CA PRO A 12 9.45 22.58 -18.33
C PRO A 12 8.94 21.66 -17.21
N VAL A 13 9.80 20.74 -16.76
CA VAL A 13 9.45 19.69 -15.78
C VAL A 13 8.78 20.27 -14.53
N ALA A 14 9.24 21.43 -14.05
CA ALA A 14 8.66 22.11 -12.90
C ALA A 14 7.18 22.48 -13.11
N LYS A 15 6.84 23.04 -14.28
CA LYS A 15 5.46 23.40 -14.64
C LYS A 15 4.60 22.15 -14.81
N ARG A 16 5.15 21.10 -15.41
CA ARG A 16 4.46 19.81 -15.59
C ARG A 16 4.09 19.17 -14.25
N ARG A 17 5.04 19.09 -13.32
CA ARG A 17 4.81 18.56 -11.95
C ARG A 17 3.78 19.39 -11.18
N ALA A 18 3.81 20.73 -11.32
CA ALA A 18 2.82 21.59 -10.68
C ALA A 18 1.40 21.36 -11.24
N MET A 19 1.25 21.23 -12.56
CA MET A 19 -0.04 20.96 -13.19
C MET A 19 -0.60 19.58 -12.82
N GLU A 20 0.24 18.54 -12.76
CA GLU A 20 -0.19 17.21 -12.31
C GLU A 20 -0.62 17.21 -10.84
N ALA A 21 0.12 17.89 -9.97
CA ALA A 21 -0.27 18.04 -8.56
C ALA A 21 -1.63 18.73 -8.41
N GLN A 22 -1.88 19.82 -9.17
CA GLN A 22 -3.19 20.48 -9.19
C GLN A 22 -4.29 19.57 -9.73
N LYS A 23 -4.03 18.81 -10.81
CA LYS A 23 -4.96 17.83 -11.38
C LYS A 23 -5.33 16.74 -10.37
N ILE A 24 -4.37 16.28 -9.57
CA ILE A 24 -4.59 15.30 -8.49
C ILE A 24 -5.47 15.91 -7.39
N LEU A 25 -5.24 17.16 -6.97
CA LEU A 25 -6.10 17.85 -5.99
C LEU A 25 -7.54 17.97 -6.50
N LEU A 26 -7.73 18.41 -7.75
CA LEU A 26 -9.06 18.58 -8.35
C LEU A 26 -9.81 17.25 -8.51
N ARG A 27 -9.09 16.17 -8.83
CA ARG A 27 -9.69 14.82 -8.89
C ARG A 27 -10.08 14.33 -7.49
N LYS A 28 -9.27 14.61 -6.47
CA LYS A 28 -9.57 14.22 -5.08
C LYS A 28 -10.80 14.95 -4.51
N GLY A 29 -11.13 16.14 -5.01
CA GLY A 29 -12.37 16.85 -4.66
C GLY A 29 -13.64 16.36 -5.38
N LYS A 30 -13.52 15.55 -6.45
CA LYS A 30 -14.66 15.07 -7.25
C LYS A 30 -15.08 13.63 -6.94
N SER A 31 -14.30 12.88 -6.17
CA SER A 31 -14.52 11.45 -5.94
C SER A 31 -14.91 11.14 -4.48
N SER A 32 -16.13 11.52 -4.08
CA SER A 32 -16.91 10.90 -2.98
C SER A 32 -18.06 11.85 -2.60
N GLY A 33 -19.25 11.33 -2.28
CA GLY A 33 -20.44 12.12 -1.94
C GLY A 33 -20.25 13.06 -0.74
N LEU A 34 -19.86 14.30 -1.01
CA LEU A 34 -19.54 15.34 -0.01
C LEU A 34 -20.59 16.45 0.06
N GLU A 35 -21.73 16.35 -0.64
CA GLU A 35 -22.80 17.34 -0.51
C GLU A 35 -23.47 17.26 0.88
N GLU A 36 -23.56 16.06 1.49
CA GLU A 36 -24.03 15.91 2.89
C GLU A 36 -22.96 16.24 3.95
N ASP A 37 -21.67 16.26 3.59
CA ASP A 37 -20.57 16.57 4.52
C ASP A 37 -20.24 18.07 4.59
N LEU A 38 -20.73 18.86 3.62
CA LEU A 38 -20.45 20.30 3.56
C LEU A 38 -21.17 21.08 4.68
N GLU A 39 -22.39 20.68 5.07
CA GLU A 39 -23.07 21.26 6.24
C GLU A 39 -22.47 20.78 7.58
N LYS A 40 -21.84 19.60 7.61
CA LYS A 40 -21.11 19.10 8.79
C LYS A 40 -19.71 19.73 8.93
N SER A 41 -19.17 20.29 7.85
CA SER A 41 -17.85 20.91 7.80
C SER A 41 -17.77 22.26 8.52
N LYS A 42 -18.89 22.98 8.66
CA LYS A 42 -18.96 24.24 9.44
C LYS A 42 -18.88 24.03 10.95
N LEU A 43 -19.10 22.79 11.44
CA LEU A 43 -18.92 22.39 12.83
C LEU A 43 -17.54 21.74 13.10
N ALA A 44 -16.64 21.75 12.11
CA ALA A 44 -15.34 21.07 12.16
C ALA A 44 -14.16 22.01 12.49
N GLU A 45 -14.41 23.17 13.08
CA GLU A 45 -13.34 23.99 13.62
C GLU A 45 -12.62 23.23 14.76
N ALA A 46 -11.31 23.04 14.56
CA ALA A 46 -10.34 22.54 15.54
C ALA A 46 -10.30 21.03 15.87
N LYS A 47 -10.73 20.12 14.98
CA LYS A 47 -10.34 18.70 15.16
C LYS A 47 -8.87 18.51 14.75
N PRO A 48 -8.03 17.84 15.57
CA PRO A 48 -6.64 17.57 15.20
C PRO A 48 -6.57 16.70 13.95
N SER A 49 -5.48 16.83 13.19
CA SER A 49 -5.29 16.08 11.95
C SER A 49 -5.33 14.56 12.21
N LEU A 50 -5.69 13.77 11.20
CA LEU A 50 -5.77 12.32 11.33
C LEU A 50 -4.43 11.71 11.79
N LEU A 51 -3.30 12.25 11.31
CA LEU A 51 -1.96 11.83 11.74
C LEU A 51 -1.69 12.14 13.21
N VAL A 52 -2.16 13.31 13.69
CA VAL A 52 -2.04 13.71 15.09
C VAL A 52 -2.88 12.79 15.97
N LYS A 53 -4.12 12.49 15.57
CA LYS A 53 -4.97 11.51 16.28
C LYS A 53 -4.37 10.11 16.31
N ALA A 54 -3.82 9.64 15.20
CA ALA A 54 -3.15 8.34 15.14
C ALA A 54 -1.93 8.28 16.08
N SER A 55 -1.17 9.37 16.16
CA SER A 55 -0.01 9.46 17.07
C SER A 55 -0.43 9.51 18.54
N GLN A 56 -1.52 10.22 18.86
CA GLN A 56 -2.11 10.24 20.21
C GLN A 56 -2.60 8.85 20.59
N LEU A 57 -3.34 8.18 19.71
CA LEU A 57 -3.88 6.84 19.96
C LEU A 57 -2.77 5.78 20.15
N LYS A 58 -1.64 5.90 19.43
CA LYS A 58 -0.46 5.05 19.66
C LYS A 58 0.23 5.30 21.00
N ARG A 59 0.14 6.51 21.56
CA ARG A 59 0.72 6.87 22.87
C ARG A 59 -0.22 6.52 24.03
N GLU A 60 -1.53 6.56 23.79
CA GLU A 60 -2.57 6.16 24.74
C GLU A 60 -2.70 4.64 24.86
N ALA A 61 -2.28 3.90 23.82
CA ALA A 61 -2.15 2.46 23.89
C ALA A 61 -1.10 2.06 24.95
N PRO A 62 -1.35 0.98 25.72
CA PRO A 62 -0.38 0.51 26.71
C PRO A 62 0.95 0.16 26.03
N GLU A 63 2.06 0.41 26.74
CA GLU A 63 3.38 0.00 26.27
C GLU A 63 3.45 -1.52 26.19
N ILE A 64 3.44 -2.03 24.97
CA ILE A 64 3.52 -3.47 24.69
C ILE A 64 4.90 -3.93 25.14
N THR A 65 4.95 -4.87 26.08
CA THR A 65 6.21 -5.43 26.58
C THR A 65 7.00 -6.07 25.42
N PRO A 66 8.34 -6.10 25.46
CA PRO A 66 9.13 -6.71 24.38
C PRO A 66 8.75 -8.18 24.13
N ALA A 67 8.37 -8.91 25.18
CA ALA A 67 7.89 -10.28 25.08
C ALA A 67 6.55 -10.38 24.33
N GLU A 68 5.61 -9.49 24.61
CA GLU A 68 4.31 -9.45 23.92
C GLU A 68 4.44 -9.05 22.44
N GLN A 69 5.38 -8.15 22.12
CA GLN A 69 5.71 -7.83 20.72
C GLN A 69 6.24 -9.06 19.96
N MET A 70 7.11 -9.86 20.59
CA MET A 70 7.59 -11.10 19.98
C MET A 70 6.46 -12.08 19.72
N VAL A 71 5.56 -12.28 20.70
CA VAL A 71 4.39 -13.16 20.54
C VAL A 71 3.47 -12.67 19.41
N GLN A 72 3.27 -11.36 19.29
CA GLN A 72 2.47 -10.78 18.21
C GLN A 72 3.12 -11.01 16.84
N GLN A 73 4.43 -10.81 16.72
CA GLN A 73 5.18 -11.07 15.49
C GLN A 73 5.15 -12.55 15.10
N GLU A 74 5.32 -13.45 16.07
CA GLU A 74 5.20 -14.90 15.85
C GLU A 74 3.80 -15.28 15.35
N LYS A 75 2.75 -14.70 15.95
CA LYS A 75 1.37 -14.91 15.52
C LYS A 75 1.15 -14.45 14.08
N GLU A 76 1.62 -13.25 13.72
CA GLU A 76 1.53 -12.73 12.35
C GLU A 76 2.30 -13.60 11.36
N MET A 77 3.48 -14.13 11.74
CA MET A 77 4.21 -15.08 10.90
C MET A 77 3.38 -16.35 10.65
N ILE A 78 2.78 -16.94 11.69
CA ILE A 78 1.98 -18.16 11.57
C ILE A 78 0.74 -17.93 10.70
N GLU A 79 0.02 -16.83 10.90
CA GLU A 79 -1.15 -16.45 10.10
C GLU A 79 -0.78 -16.33 8.61
N ASN A 80 0.28 -15.60 8.30
CA ASN A 80 0.77 -15.41 6.94
C ASN A 80 1.37 -16.69 6.31
N LEU A 81 1.93 -17.60 7.13
CA LEU A 81 2.37 -18.92 6.66
C LEU A 81 1.18 -19.78 6.25
N SER A 82 0.07 -19.70 6.99
CA SER A 82 -1.11 -20.52 6.74
C SER A 82 -1.85 -20.16 5.45
N ASP A 83 -1.80 -18.89 5.04
CA ASP A 83 -2.42 -18.39 3.81
C ASP A 83 -1.61 -18.69 2.54
N ARG A 84 -0.32 -19.01 2.67
CA ARG A 84 0.47 -19.55 1.57
C ARG A 84 0.08 -21.01 1.36
N LYS A 85 -1.03 -21.21 0.63
CA LYS A 85 -1.24 -22.43 -0.15
C LYS A 85 0.10 -22.76 -0.81
N THR A 86 0.58 -23.98 -0.59
CA THR A 86 1.71 -24.59 -1.30
C THR A 86 1.66 -24.08 -2.74
N LEU A 87 2.73 -23.44 -3.23
CA LEU A 87 2.79 -22.83 -4.56
C LEU A 87 2.64 -23.92 -5.63
N MET A 88 1.42 -24.40 -5.79
CA MET A 88 1.03 -25.51 -6.65
C MET A 88 0.23 -24.93 -7.78
N SER A 89 0.60 -25.31 -8.98
CA SER A 89 -0.20 -24.99 -10.16
C SER A 89 -1.53 -25.74 -10.13
N VAL A 90 -2.55 -25.20 -10.80
CA VAL A 90 -3.86 -25.86 -10.97
C VAL A 90 -3.70 -27.28 -11.57
N ARG A 91 -2.71 -27.46 -12.46
CA ARG A 91 -2.38 -28.75 -13.07
C ARG A 91 -1.93 -29.79 -12.03
N GLU A 92 -1.13 -29.39 -11.04
CA GLU A 92 -0.64 -30.31 -10.01
C GLU A 92 -1.74 -30.68 -9.02
N LEU A 93 -2.58 -29.71 -8.65
CA LEU A 93 -3.76 -29.96 -7.82
C LEU A 93 -4.73 -30.94 -8.48
N ALA A 94 -5.01 -30.77 -9.78
CA ALA A 94 -5.89 -31.68 -10.53
C ALA A 94 -5.33 -33.11 -10.63
N LYS A 95 -4.00 -33.26 -10.59
CA LYS A 95 -3.31 -34.56 -10.63
C LYS A 95 -3.06 -35.14 -9.24
N GLY A 96 -3.43 -34.44 -8.17
CA GLY A 96 -3.18 -34.86 -6.79
C GLY A 96 -1.69 -35.03 -6.47
N ILE A 97 -0.80 -34.27 -7.14
CA ILE A 97 0.64 -34.35 -6.89
C ILE A 97 0.94 -33.64 -5.58
N THR A 98 1.66 -34.25 -4.65
CA THR A 98 2.15 -33.59 -3.43
C THR A 98 3.66 -33.73 -3.33
N TYR A 99 4.38 -32.61 -3.32
CA TYR A 99 5.83 -32.60 -3.13
C TYR A 99 6.15 -32.88 -1.66
N THR A 100 6.79 -34.02 -1.40
CA THR A 100 7.31 -34.38 -0.06
C THR A 100 8.73 -33.86 0.15
N ASP A 101 9.50 -33.77 -0.94
CA ASP A 101 10.90 -33.36 -0.92
C ASP A 101 11.06 -31.95 -1.48
N PRO A 102 11.98 -31.14 -0.91
CA PRO A 102 12.27 -29.81 -1.43
C PRO A 102 12.88 -29.92 -2.84
N ILE A 103 12.46 -29.03 -3.74
CA ILE A 103 13.04 -28.96 -5.08
C ILE A 103 14.51 -28.52 -4.93
N PRO A 104 15.48 -29.27 -5.50
CA PRO A 104 16.88 -28.88 -5.45
C PRO A 104 17.06 -27.56 -6.19
N THR A 105 17.42 -26.50 -5.45
CA THR A 105 17.67 -25.19 -6.04
C THR A 105 19.16 -25.03 -6.34
N GLY A 106 19.47 -24.44 -7.50
CA GLY A 106 20.84 -24.06 -7.85
C GLY A 106 21.29 -22.72 -7.25
N TRP A 107 20.49 -22.13 -6.36
CA TRP A 107 20.76 -20.83 -5.78
C TRP A 107 21.91 -20.92 -4.78
N LYS A 108 22.89 -20.02 -4.90
CA LYS A 108 23.96 -19.82 -3.94
C LYS A 108 23.93 -18.36 -3.51
N SER A 109 24.06 -18.09 -2.22
CA SER A 109 24.17 -16.71 -1.73
C SER A 109 25.40 -16.04 -2.34
N PRO A 110 25.35 -14.75 -2.69
CA PRO A 110 26.54 -14.01 -3.11
C PRO A 110 27.62 -14.08 -2.02
N LEU A 111 28.88 -14.28 -2.42
CA LEU A 111 30.01 -14.16 -1.51
C LEU A 111 30.24 -12.68 -1.19
N HIS A 112 30.42 -12.36 0.09
CA HIS A 112 30.62 -11.01 0.61
C HIS A 112 32.09 -10.62 0.61
#